data_AF-A0A0J2E0K6-F1
#
_entry.id   AF-A0A0J2E0K6-F1
#
_cell.length_a   1.000
_cell.length_b   1.000
_cell.length_c   1.000
_cell.angle_alpha   90.00
_cell.angle_beta   90.00
_cell.angle_gamma   90.00
#
_symmetry.space_group_name_H-M   'P 1'
#
loop_
_entity.id
_entity.type
_entity.pdbx_description
1 polymer ?
#
loop_
_entity_poly.entity_id
_entity_poly.type
_entity_poly.pdbx_seq_one_letter_code
_entity_poly.pdbx_strand_id
1 'polypeptide(L)'
;MPALIPRACRKRGCAGTTTDSSGYCDKHRGEGWVQHQRGLSRHQRGYGSKWDAIRARILKRDNDLCQNCLRNGRAVEARTVDHIIPKAHGGSDADSNLQSLCWPCHKAKTARERIN
;
A
#
# COMPACT_ATOMS: atom_id res chain seq x y z
N MET A 1 -16.25 21.96 26.78
CA MET A 1 -16.14 20.48 26.89
C MET A 1 -14.82 20.16 27.57
N PRO A 2 -14.76 19.23 28.52
CA PRO A 2 -13.50 18.87 29.19
C PRO A 2 -12.50 18.26 28.18
N ALA A 3 -11.21 18.45 28.44
CA ALA A 3 -10.16 17.85 27.62
C ALA A 3 -10.22 16.32 27.72
N LEU A 4 -9.96 15.63 26.59
CA LEU A 4 -9.91 14.17 26.56
C LEU A 4 -8.79 13.66 27.47
N ILE A 5 -9.11 12.68 28.30
CA ILE A 5 -8.11 11.98 29.13
C ILE A 5 -7.17 11.21 28.19
N PRO A 6 -5.84 11.44 28.23
CA PRO A 6 -4.89 10.72 27.41
C PRO A 6 -4.91 9.22 27.72
N ARG A 7 -4.97 8.38 26.68
CA ARG A 7 -4.90 6.92 26.77
C ARG A 7 -3.52 6.39 26.39
N ALA A 8 -3.17 5.20 26.85
CA ALA A 8 -1.91 4.56 26.47
C ALA A 8 -1.84 4.28 24.96
N CYS A 9 -0.64 4.39 24.38
CA CYS A 9 -0.39 4.06 22.99
C CYS A 9 -0.65 2.56 22.72
N ARG A 10 -1.33 2.25 21.61
CA ARG A 10 -1.64 0.87 21.19
C ARG A 10 -0.42 0.04 20.77
N LYS A 11 0.73 0.65 20.50
CA LYS A 11 1.96 -0.07 20.13
C LYS A 11 2.49 -0.82 21.35
N ARG A 12 2.51 -2.17 21.29
CA ARG A 12 3.03 -3.02 22.38
C ARG A 12 4.44 -2.56 22.80
N GLY A 13 4.63 -2.34 24.09
CA GLY A 13 5.89 -1.87 24.67
C GLY A 13 6.14 -0.36 24.57
N CYS A 14 5.23 0.42 23.99
CA CYS A 14 5.35 1.87 23.98
C CYS A 14 4.84 2.48 25.29
N ALA A 15 5.67 3.29 25.95
CA ALA A 15 5.32 4.04 27.16
C ALA A 15 4.58 5.37 26.90
N GLY A 16 4.34 5.74 25.64
CA GLY A 16 3.69 7.00 25.27
C GLY A 16 2.17 7.00 25.49
N THR A 17 1.59 8.19 25.66
CA THR A 17 0.13 8.41 25.71
C THR A 17 -0.35 9.21 24.51
N THR A 18 -1.66 9.22 24.28
CA THR A 18 -2.29 9.94 23.16
C THR A 18 -3.74 10.26 23.46
N THR A 19 -4.23 11.38 22.94
CA THR A 19 -5.67 11.70 22.88
C THR A 19 -6.24 11.44 21.49
N ASP A 20 -5.39 11.08 20.53
CA ASP A 20 -5.78 10.88 19.14
C ASP A 20 -6.70 9.67 18.97
N SER A 21 -7.66 9.79 18.04
CA SER A 21 -8.63 8.73 17.74
C SER A 21 -7.94 7.44 17.29
N SER A 22 -6.80 7.53 16.59
CA SER A 22 -5.99 6.37 16.18
C SER A 22 -5.35 5.65 17.35
N GLY A 23 -5.31 6.21 18.56
CA GLY A 23 -4.77 5.52 19.74
C GLY A 23 -3.29 5.21 19.65
N TYR A 24 -2.57 5.87 18.76
CA TYR A 24 -1.11 5.88 18.73
C TYR A 24 -0.60 7.26 19.16
N CYS A 25 0.51 7.29 19.89
CA CYS A 25 1.21 8.54 20.18
C CYS A 25 1.86 9.09 18.92
N ASP A 26 2.34 10.33 18.96
CA ASP A 26 2.91 10.99 17.78
C ASP A 26 4.06 10.22 17.13
N LYS A 27 4.86 9.51 17.94
CA LYS A 27 5.94 8.63 17.45
C LYS A 27 5.45 7.42 16.65
N HIS A 28 4.19 7.02 16.82
CA HIS A 28 3.59 5.84 16.19
C HIS A 28 2.36 6.20 15.35
N ARG A 29 2.19 7.48 15.03
CA ARG A 29 1.09 7.96 14.19
C ARG A 29 1.16 7.25 12.83
N GLY A 30 0.08 6.60 12.42
CA GLY A 30 0.01 5.79 11.19
C GLY A 30 0.25 4.29 11.36
N GLU A 31 0.64 3.79 12.53
CA GLU A 31 0.79 2.34 12.77
C GLU A 31 -0.55 1.58 12.82
N GLY A 32 -1.69 2.29 12.90
CA GLY A 32 -3.02 1.67 12.91
C GLY A 32 -3.34 0.86 11.65
N TRP A 33 -2.67 1.15 10.54
CA TRP A 33 -2.88 0.44 9.27
C TRP A 33 -2.21 -0.94 9.22
N VAL A 34 -1.28 -1.22 10.14
CA VAL A 34 -0.52 -2.49 10.19
C VAL A 34 -1.43 -3.69 10.52
N GLN A 35 -2.65 -3.46 11.02
CA GLN A 35 -3.57 -4.53 11.44
C GLN A 35 -4.65 -4.90 10.43
N HIS A 36 -4.80 -4.21 9.29
CA HIS A 36 -6.05 -4.34 8.50
C HIS A 36 -6.24 -5.67 7.73
N GLN A 37 -5.27 -6.60 7.73
CA GLN A 37 -5.39 -7.86 6.97
C GLN A 37 -4.74 -9.10 7.62
N ARG A 38 -4.43 -9.06 8.92
CA ARG A 38 -3.86 -10.24 9.59
C ARG A 38 -4.90 -11.37 9.58
N GLY A 39 -4.53 -12.51 8.99
CA GLY A 39 -5.35 -13.73 8.94
C GLY A 39 -6.05 -13.99 7.60
N LEU A 40 -6.07 -13.04 6.66
CA LEU A 40 -6.67 -13.26 5.33
C LEU A 40 -5.64 -13.84 4.36
N SER A 41 -5.99 -14.95 3.72
CA SER A 41 -5.20 -15.53 2.63
C SER A 41 -5.08 -14.55 1.45
N ARG A 42 -4.09 -14.75 0.57
CA ARG A 42 -3.93 -13.94 -0.65
C ARG A 42 -5.22 -13.91 -1.49
N HIS A 43 -5.96 -15.02 -1.52
CA HIS A 43 -7.23 -15.13 -2.23
C HIS A 43 -8.31 -14.27 -1.56
N GLN A 44 -8.42 -14.33 -0.23
CA GLN A 44 -9.37 -13.52 0.54
C GLN A 44 -9.09 -12.01 0.42
N ARG A 45 -7.83 -11.64 0.15
CA ARG A 45 -7.43 -10.24 -0.09
C ARG A 45 -7.68 -9.75 -1.52
N GLY A 46 -8.26 -10.58 -2.38
CA GLY A 46 -8.53 -10.23 -3.78
C GLY A 46 -7.35 -10.47 -4.72
N TYR A 47 -6.31 -11.19 -4.29
CA TYR A 47 -5.12 -11.55 -5.06
C TYR A 47 -5.05 -13.06 -5.38
N GLY A 48 -6.21 -13.64 -5.74
CA GLY A 48 -6.32 -15.04 -6.17
C GLY A 48 -5.94 -15.26 -7.65
N SER A 49 -6.35 -16.39 -8.23
CA SER A 49 -5.99 -16.78 -9.61
C SER A 49 -6.32 -15.75 -10.68
N LYS A 50 -7.45 -15.03 -10.56
CA LYS A 50 -7.81 -13.92 -11.46
C LYS A 50 -6.73 -12.82 -11.47
N TRP A 51 -6.17 -12.52 -10.31
CA TRP A 51 -5.09 -11.53 -10.19
C TRP A 51 -3.79 -12.03 -10.81
N ASP A 52 -3.47 -13.32 -10.69
CA ASP A 52 -2.27 -13.88 -11.32
C ASP A 52 -2.34 -13.75 -12.86
N ALA A 53 -3.51 -14.00 -13.45
CA ALA A 53 -3.75 -13.80 -14.88
C ALA A 53 -3.63 -12.32 -15.29
N ILE A 54 -4.23 -11.41 -14.51
CA ILE A 54 -4.09 -9.96 -14.72
C ILE A 54 -2.63 -9.55 -14.63
N ARG A 55 -1.90 -9.98 -13.59
CA ARG A 55 -0.49 -9.64 -13.36
C ARG A 55 0.38 -10.06 -14.55
N ALA A 56 0.24 -11.30 -15.02
CA ALA A 56 1.01 -11.79 -16.16
C ALA A 56 0.75 -10.97 -17.44
N ARG A 57 -0.52 -10.63 -17.69
CA ARG A 57 -0.93 -9.81 -18.83
C ARG A 57 -0.38 -8.38 -18.77
N ILE A 58 -0.41 -7.74 -17.60
CA ILE A 58 0.10 -6.37 -17.42
C ILE A 58 1.61 -6.33 -17.55
N LEU A 59 2.33 -7.30 -16.98
CA LEU A 59 3.78 -7.42 -17.17
C LEU A 59 4.14 -7.57 -18.65
N LYS A 60 3.43 -8.46 -19.37
CA LYS A 60 3.64 -8.65 -20.81
C LYS A 60 3.35 -7.38 -21.62
N ARG A 61 2.25 -6.67 -21.33
CA ARG A 61 1.90 -5.39 -21.96
C ARG A 61 3.01 -4.35 -21.77
N ASP A 62 3.58 -4.32 -20.57
CA ASP A 62 4.61 -3.38 -20.15
C ASP A 62 6.04 -3.83 -20.54
N ASN A 63 6.17 -4.90 -21.33
CA ASN A 63 7.45 -5.55 -21.71
C ASN A 63 8.34 -5.89 -20.51
N ASP A 64 7.75 -6.28 -19.39
CA ASP A 64 8.44 -6.55 -18.13
C ASP A 64 9.26 -5.34 -17.63
N LEU A 65 8.93 -4.12 -18.05
CA LEU A 65 9.62 -2.89 -17.65
C LEU A 65 8.81 -2.09 -16.63
N CYS A 66 9.53 -1.51 -15.67
CA CYS A 66 9.01 -0.56 -14.71
C CYS A 66 8.56 0.72 -15.43
N GLN A 67 7.25 0.95 -15.45
CA GLN A 67 6.65 2.08 -16.17
C GLN A 67 7.05 3.43 -15.58
N ASN A 68 7.31 3.48 -14.26
CA ASN A 68 7.82 4.69 -13.63
C ASN A 68 9.27 4.98 -14.04
N CYS A 69 10.16 3.98 -14.01
CA CYS A 69 11.53 4.15 -14.47
C CYS A 69 11.58 4.52 -15.96
N LEU A 70 10.75 3.88 -16.78
CA LEU A 70 10.67 4.13 -18.22
C LEU A 70 10.29 5.59 -18.53
N ARG A 71 9.27 6.14 -17.84
CA ARG A 71 8.90 7.57 -17.93
C ARG A 71 10.05 8.51 -17.54
N ASN A 72 11.02 8.04 -16.76
CA ASN A 72 12.22 8.78 -16.36
C ASN A 72 13.45 8.39 -17.19
N GLY A 73 13.27 7.79 -18.38
CA GLY A 73 14.36 7.43 -19.29
C GLY A 73 15.23 6.24 -18.85
N ARG A 74 14.76 5.40 -17.92
CA ARG A 74 15.50 4.24 -17.41
C ARG A 74 14.76 2.94 -17.69
N ALA A 75 15.39 2.03 -18.44
CA ALA A 75 14.90 0.67 -18.62
C ALA A 75 15.28 -0.18 -17.39
N VAL A 76 14.30 -0.46 -16.53
CA VAL A 76 14.48 -1.27 -15.32
C VAL A 76 13.42 -2.35 -15.32
N GLU A 77 13.79 -3.59 -15.00
CA GLU A 77 12.86 -4.71 -14.89
C GLU A 77 11.78 -4.45 -13.83
N ALA A 78 10.52 -4.72 -14.17
CA ALA A 78 9.41 -4.74 -13.24
C ALA A 78 9.36 -6.07 -12.47
N ARG A 79 9.04 -5.99 -11.18
CA ARG A 79 8.85 -7.18 -10.32
C ARG A 79 7.43 -7.27 -9.77
N THR A 80 6.69 -6.17 -9.82
CA THR A 80 5.38 -6.00 -9.21
C THR A 80 4.42 -5.34 -10.20
N VAL A 81 3.13 -5.60 -10.04
CA VAL A 81 2.05 -4.85 -10.70
C VAL A 81 1.24 -4.21 -9.60
N ASP A 82 0.97 -2.91 -9.75
CA ASP A 82 0.36 -2.10 -8.71
C ASP A 82 -0.72 -1.21 -9.30
N HIS A 83 -1.75 -0.92 -8.49
CA HIS A 83 -2.84 -0.04 -8.88
C HIS A 83 -2.38 1.42 -8.91
N ILE A 84 -2.68 2.17 -9.98
CA ILE A 84 -2.38 3.60 -10.07
C ILE A 84 -3.19 4.37 -9.03
N ILE A 85 -4.50 4.17 -9.01
CA ILE A 85 -5.41 4.57 -7.94
C ILE A 85 -5.56 3.35 -7.01
N PRO A 86 -5.18 3.44 -5.72
CA PRO A 86 -5.30 2.29 -4.81
C PRO A 86 -6.74 1.80 -4.66
N LYS A 87 -6.91 0.49 -4.42
CA LYS A 87 -8.25 -0.09 -4.13
C LYS A 87 -8.96 0.60 -2.96
N ALA A 88 -8.21 1.03 -1.95
CA ALA A 88 -8.75 1.76 -0.80
C ALA A 88 -9.39 3.12 -1.19
N HIS A 89 -8.98 3.70 -2.31
CA HIS A 89 -9.52 4.94 -2.87
C HIS A 89 -10.43 4.68 -4.09
N GLY A 90 -10.99 3.47 -4.23
CA GLY A 90 -11.91 3.14 -5.32
C GLY A 90 -11.27 2.70 -6.64
N GLY A 91 -9.97 2.40 -6.63
CA GLY A 91 -9.27 1.88 -7.81
C GLY A 91 -9.80 0.52 -8.29
N SER A 92 -9.96 0.38 -9.61
CA SER A 92 -10.42 -0.86 -10.26
C SER A 92 -9.25 -1.77 -10.66
N ASP A 93 -9.55 -3.04 -10.96
CA ASP A 93 -8.60 -4.00 -11.55
C ASP A 93 -8.49 -3.87 -13.09
N ALA A 94 -8.98 -2.76 -13.67
CA ALA A 94 -8.88 -2.49 -15.10
C ALA A 94 -7.42 -2.21 -15.50
N ASP A 95 -7.04 -2.63 -16.71
CA ASP A 95 -5.68 -2.46 -17.24
C ASP A 95 -5.18 -1.02 -17.18
N SER A 96 -6.06 -0.06 -17.44
CA SER A 96 -5.76 1.37 -17.40
C SER A 96 -5.39 1.86 -15.99
N ASN A 97 -5.82 1.15 -14.94
CA ASN A 97 -5.48 1.45 -13.56
C ASN A 97 -4.32 0.59 -13.02
N LEU A 98 -3.64 -0.19 -13.86
CA LEU A 98 -2.54 -1.07 -13.44
C LEU A 98 -1.23 -0.68 -14.13
N GLN A 99 -0.14 -0.67 -13.35
CA GLN A 99 1.20 -0.40 -13.86
C GLN A 99 2.23 -1.38 -13.31
N SER A 100 3.17 -1.80 -14.16
CA SER A 100 4.32 -2.60 -13.76
C SER A 100 5.38 -1.73 -13.10
N LEU A 101 5.88 -2.12 -11.93
CA LEU A 101 6.85 -1.38 -11.14
C LEU A 101 7.99 -2.28 -10.64
N CYS A 102 9.19 -1.71 -10.58
CA CYS A 102 10.31 -2.28 -9.82
C CYS A 102 10.08 -2.07 -8.31
N TRP A 103 10.74 -2.87 -7.48
CA TRP A 103 10.61 -2.80 -6.01
C TRP A 103 10.84 -1.39 -5.42
N PRO A 104 11.88 -0.64 -5.82
CA PRO A 104 12.09 0.72 -5.31
C PRO A 104 10.92 1.67 -5.62
N CYS A 105 10.40 1.63 -6.85
CA CYS A 105 9.28 2.47 -7.26
C CYS A 105 7.98 2.08 -6.54
N HIS A 106 7.73 0.77 -6.37
CA HIS A 106 6.57 0.27 -5.63
C HIS A 106 6.59 0.70 -4.17
N LYS A 107 7.74 0.55 -3.51
CA LYS A 107 7.94 0.99 -2.11
C LYS A 107 7.74 2.50 -1.96
N ALA A 108 8.28 3.30 -2.88
CA ALA A 108 8.13 4.75 -2.86
C ALA A 108 6.68 5.19 -3.05
N LYS A 109 5.93 4.53 -3.96
CA LYS A 109 4.50 4.77 -4.15
C LYS A 109 3.71 4.43 -2.88
N THR A 110 3.91 3.22 -2.35
CA THR A 110 3.26 2.76 -1.11
C THR A 110 3.52 3.73 0.05
N ALA A 111 4.72 4.30 0.17
CA ALA A 111 5.05 5.27 1.22
C ALA A 111 4.28 6.59 1.06
N ARG A 112 4.11 7.10 -0.17
CA ARG A 112 3.34 8.33 -0.45
C ARG A 112 1.85 8.14 -0.15
N GLU A 113 1.31 6.98 -0.50
CA GLU A 113 -0.10 6.62 -0.28
C GLU A 113 -0.46 6.37 1.18
N ARG A 114 0.53 6.28 2.08
CA ARG A 114 0.28 6.21 3.52
C ARG A 114 0.03 7.57 4.15
N ILE A 115 0.42 8.65 3.47
CA ILE A 115 0.35 10.02 4.00
C ILE A 115 -0.93 10.72 3.52
N ASN A 116 -1.49 10.27 2.39
CA ASN A 116 -2.70 10.82 1.77
C ASN A 116 -3.94 9.97 2.13
#